data_AF-A0AB74VKA8-F1
#
_entry.id   AF-A0AB74VKA8-F1
#
_cell.length_a   1.000
_cell.length_b   1.000
_cell.length_c   1.000
_cell.angle_alpha   90.00
_cell.angle_beta   90.00
_cell.angle_gamma   90.00
#
_symmetry.space_group_name_H-M   'P 1'
#
loop_
_entity.id
_entity.type
_entity.pdbx_description
1 polymer ?
#
loop_
_entity_poly.entity_id
_entity_poly.type
_entity_poly.pdbx_seq_one_letter_code
_entity_poly.pdbx_strand_id
1 'polypeptide(L)'
;MARMREPRFKLCRRLGLNVSGHPKAMKRANNGSARNAKKLSAYGLQLLEKQRLRAYYGVMEKQFATYVRKALKDKEPTGYALIKRLECRLDNLVYRLGLSSSIAQARQMVVHGHILVNDKKVDIPSYEVNIGDIISLKEKSRNNDLFRDTFLSNTLNTYPYLAKDQDNFSGTLIRYPLREEVPIEINDSLIVEFYSKL
;
A
#
# COMPACT_ATOMS: atom_id res chain seq x y z
N MET A 1 -9.20 12.08 10.49
CA MET A 1 -8.91 11.68 9.08
C MET A 1 -9.85 10.54 8.68
N ALA A 2 -10.54 10.65 7.54
CA ALA A 2 -11.42 9.58 7.05
C ALA A 2 -10.60 8.34 6.67
N ARG A 3 -11.07 7.14 7.04
CA ARG A 3 -10.45 5.84 6.69
C ARG A 3 -11.51 4.78 6.40
N MET A 4 -11.17 3.78 5.59
CA MET A 4 -12.08 2.67 5.35
C MET A 4 -12.20 1.85 6.64
N ARG A 5 -13.42 1.75 7.18
CA ARG A 5 -13.73 0.94 8.37
C ARG A 5 -14.60 -0.28 8.04
N GLU A 6 -14.75 -0.60 6.76
CA GLU A 6 -15.54 -1.77 6.35
C GLU A 6 -14.85 -3.09 6.74
N PRO A 7 -15.60 -4.18 6.96
CA PRO A 7 -15.00 -5.47 7.31
C PRO A 7 -14.03 -5.98 6.22
N ARG A 8 -12.75 -6.11 6.57
CA ARG A 8 -11.63 -6.40 5.63
C ARG A 8 -11.85 -7.66 4.79
N PHE A 9 -12.29 -8.76 5.41
CA PHE A 9 -12.48 -10.01 4.67
C PHE A 9 -13.71 -9.95 3.77
N LYS A 10 -14.74 -9.17 4.13
CA LYS A 10 -15.90 -8.92 3.26
C LYS A 10 -15.46 -8.14 2.01
N LEU A 11 -14.58 -7.16 2.17
CA LEU A 11 -13.99 -6.40 1.07
C LEU A 11 -13.17 -7.31 0.14
N CYS A 12 -12.27 -8.13 0.67
CA CYS A 12 -11.46 -9.07 -0.13
C CYS A 12 -12.33 -10.01 -0.95
N ARG A 13 -13.33 -10.66 -0.32
CA ARG A 13 -14.27 -11.55 -1.01
C ARG A 13 -15.06 -10.85 -2.10
N ARG A 14 -15.56 -9.62 -1.84
CA ARG A 14 -16.29 -8.82 -2.83
C ARG A 14 -15.43 -8.50 -4.05
N LEU A 15 -14.16 -8.15 -3.84
CA LEU A 15 -13.21 -7.80 -4.89
C LEU A 15 -12.60 -9.03 -5.59
N GLY A 16 -12.72 -10.21 -5.00
CA GLY A 16 -12.12 -11.44 -5.50
C GLY A 16 -10.58 -11.44 -5.42
N LEU A 17 -9.99 -10.59 -4.57
CA LEU A 17 -8.55 -10.42 -4.42
C LEU A 17 -8.21 -10.21 -2.95
N ASN A 18 -7.11 -10.82 -2.47
CA ASN A 18 -6.65 -10.62 -1.09
C ASN A 18 -5.93 -9.28 -0.93
N VAL A 19 -6.70 -8.20 -0.89
CA VAL A 19 -6.17 -6.84 -0.68
C VAL A 19 -5.68 -6.58 0.75
N SER A 20 -6.00 -7.47 1.70
CA SER A 20 -5.69 -7.27 3.11
C SER A 20 -4.37 -7.87 3.57
N GLY A 21 -3.74 -8.72 2.75
CA GLY A 21 -2.51 -9.45 3.05
C GLY A 21 -2.68 -10.62 4.05
N HIS A 22 -3.89 -10.89 4.53
CA HIS A 22 -4.11 -11.94 5.55
C HIS A 22 -4.41 -13.30 4.91
N PRO A 23 -3.76 -14.41 5.30
CA PRO A 23 -3.88 -15.72 4.61
C PRO A 23 -5.30 -16.30 4.68
N LYS A 24 -6.05 -15.99 5.75
CA LYS A 24 -7.45 -16.44 5.91
C LYS A 24 -8.50 -15.59 5.16
N ALA A 25 -8.11 -14.49 4.51
CA ALA A 25 -9.08 -13.52 3.98
C ALA A 25 -10.02 -14.11 2.91
N MET A 26 -9.52 -15.04 2.11
CA MET A 26 -10.24 -15.67 1.00
C MET A 26 -10.76 -17.08 1.32
N LYS A 27 -10.52 -17.64 2.52
CA LYS A 27 -10.95 -19.01 2.87
C LYS A 27 -12.45 -19.26 2.80
N ARG A 28 -13.27 -18.20 2.92
CA ARG A 28 -14.75 -18.25 2.80
C ARG A 28 -15.25 -17.72 1.45
N ALA A 29 -14.39 -17.61 0.45
CA ALA A 29 -14.80 -17.21 -0.90
C ALA A 29 -15.42 -18.43 -1.59
N ASN A 30 -16.74 -18.42 -1.80
CA ASN A 30 -17.44 -19.46 -2.54
C ASN A 30 -17.58 -19.04 -4.02
N ASN A 31 -17.75 -20.01 -4.92
CA ASN A 31 -18.08 -19.75 -6.33
C ASN A 31 -19.28 -18.78 -6.43
N GLY A 32 -19.11 -17.66 -7.15
CA GLY A 32 -20.16 -16.63 -7.31
C GLY A 32 -20.18 -15.50 -6.27
N SER A 33 -19.41 -15.59 -5.18
CA SER A 33 -19.40 -14.55 -4.11
C SER A 33 -18.64 -13.27 -4.50
N ALA A 34 -17.70 -13.39 -5.44
CA ALA A 34 -16.87 -12.30 -5.89
C ALA A 34 -17.46 -11.61 -7.14
N ARG A 35 -17.23 -10.31 -7.29
CA ARG A 35 -17.77 -9.54 -8.44
C ARG A 35 -17.26 -10.05 -9.79
N ASN A 36 -16.04 -10.54 -9.85
CA ASN A 36 -15.44 -11.14 -11.06
C ASN A 36 -16.02 -12.51 -11.42
N ALA A 37 -16.77 -13.16 -10.53
CA ALA A 37 -17.45 -14.42 -10.84
C ALA A 37 -18.72 -14.20 -11.71
N LYS A 38 -19.14 -12.95 -11.90
CA LYS A 38 -20.25 -12.57 -12.78
C LYS A 38 -19.69 -11.98 -14.07
N LYS A 39 -20.42 -12.11 -15.18
CA LYS A 39 -20.09 -11.41 -16.43
C LYS A 39 -20.16 -9.90 -16.20
N LEU A 40 -19.01 -9.24 -16.20
CA LEU A 40 -18.90 -7.79 -16.01
C LEU A 40 -18.93 -7.09 -17.37
N SER A 41 -19.53 -5.90 -17.40
CA SER A 41 -19.37 -4.98 -18.54
C SER A 41 -17.97 -4.39 -18.56
N ALA A 42 -17.57 -3.76 -19.68
CA ALA A 42 -16.28 -3.07 -19.78
C ALA A 42 -16.08 -2.04 -18.66
N TYR A 43 -17.10 -1.22 -18.36
CA TYR A 43 -17.09 -0.30 -17.22
C TYR A 43 -16.96 -1.04 -15.88
N GLY A 44 -17.65 -2.17 -15.71
CA GLY A 44 -17.59 -2.97 -14.50
C GLY A 44 -16.19 -3.55 -14.23
N LEU A 45 -15.47 -3.96 -15.28
CA LEU A 45 -14.08 -4.41 -15.19
C LEU A 45 -13.15 -3.27 -14.77
N GLN A 46 -13.23 -2.13 -15.44
CA GLN A 46 -12.45 -0.93 -15.12
C GLN A 46 -12.69 -0.46 -13.68
N LEU A 47 -13.96 -0.43 -13.26
CA LEU A 47 -14.35 -0.07 -11.89
C LEU A 47 -13.79 -1.06 -10.86
N LEU A 48 -13.76 -2.35 -11.18
CA LEU A 48 -13.25 -3.39 -10.28
C LEU A 48 -11.75 -3.25 -10.05
N GLU A 49 -10.95 -3.08 -11.11
CA GLU A 49 -9.49 -2.90 -11.02
C GLU A 49 -9.14 -1.67 -10.18
N LYS A 50 -9.83 -0.55 -10.43
CA LYS A 50 -9.69 0.66 -9.60
C LYS A 50 -9.96 0.36 -8.13
N GLN A 51 -11.08 -0.33 -7.84
CA GLN A 51 -11.44 -0.64 -6.46
C GLN A 51 -10.44 -1.57 -5.78
N ARG A 52 -9.84 -2.51 -6.52
CA ARG A 52 -8.79 -3.41 -6.03
C ARG A 52 -7.54 -2.63 -5.63
N LEU A 53 -7.02 -1.79 -6.52
CA LEU A 53 -5.79 -1.02 -6.26
C LEU A 53 -5.99 -0.04 -5.09
N ARG A 54 -7.13 0.66 -5.09
CA ARG A 54 -7.51 1.59 -4.03
C ARG A 54 -7.62 0.90 -2.66
N ALA A 55 -8.24 -0.28 -2.62
CA ALA A 55 -8.43 -1.06 -1.40
C ALA A 55 -7.11 -1.62 -0.87
N TYR A 56 -6.21 -2.05 -1.76
CA TYR A 56 -4.89 -2.55 -1.39
C TYR A 56 -4.07 -1.50 -0.64
N TYR A 57 -3.93 -0.30 -1.20
CA TYR A 57 -3.21 0.81 -0.54
C TYR A 57 -4.03 1.55 0.53
N GLY A 58 -5.29 1.17 0.75
CA GLY A 58 -6.16 1.80 1.76
C GLY A 58 -6.46 3.29 1.52
N VAL A 59 -6.51 3.71 0.24
CA VAL A 59 -6.66 5.13 -0.16
C VAL A 59 -8.13 5.47 -0.42
N MET A 60 -8.58 6.68 -0.09
CA MET A 60 -9.94 7.13 -0.42
C MET A 60 -10.10 7.53 -1.88
N GLU A 61 -11.32 7.48 -2.43
CA GLU A 61 -11.58 7.76 -3.86
C GLU A 61 -11.05 9.13 -4.30
N LYS A 62 -11.34 10.19 -3.53
CA LYS A 62 -10.89 11.56 -3.83
C LYS A 62 -9.35 11.65 -3.88
N GLN A 63 -8.68 10.98 -2.95
CA GLN A 63 -7.23 10.98 -2.89
C GLN A 63 -6.62 10.13 -4.02
N PHE A 64 -7.24 8.99 -4.34
CA PHE A 64 -6.84 8.13 -5.44
C PHE A 64 -6.96 8.86 -6.79
N ALA A 65 -8.08 9.54 -7.04
CA ALA A 65 -8.25 10.36 -8.25
C ALA A 65 -7.17 11.45 -8.36
N THR A 66 -6.72 12.02 -7.24
CA THR A 66 -5.60 12.97 -7.25
C THR A 66 -4.28 12.31 -7.63
N TYR A 67 -4.00 11.09 -7.16
CA TYR A 67 -2.81 10.34 -7.60
C TYR A 67 -2.85 10.03 -9.10
N VAL A 68 -4.01 9.61 -9.63
CA VAL A 68 -4.18 9.35 -11.06
C VAL A 68 -3.97 10.64 -11.88
N ARG A 69 -4.56 11.76 -11.47
CA ARG A 69 -4.34 13.05 -12.15
C ARG A 69 -2.88 13.50 -12.13
N LYS A 70 -2.14 13.21 -11.06
CA LYS A 70 -0.69 13.47 -10.99
C LYS A 70 0.09 12.54 -11.91
N ALA A 71 -0.26 11.26 -11.94
CA ALA A 71 0.37 10.27 -12.82
C ALA A 71 0.12 10.54 -14.31
N LEU A 72 -1.05 11.08 -14.67
CA LEU A 72 -1.38 11.48 -16.05
C LEU A 72 -0.55 12.67 -16.56
N LYS A 73 -0.04 13.50 -15.64
CA LYS A 73 0.83 14.65 -15.97
C LYS A 73 2.31 14.29 -15.93
N ASP A 74 2.63 13.08 -15.51
CA ASP A 74 4.01 12.61 -15.42
C ASP A 74 4.54 12.25 -16.82
N LYS A 75 5.86 12.27 -16.99
CA LYS A 75 6.49 11.89 -18.27
C LYS A 75 6.55 10.38 -18.46
N GLU A 76 6.48 9.64 -17.35
CA GLU A 76 6.51 8.19 -17.33
C GLU A 76 5.15 7.60 -17.75
N PRO A 77 5.10 6.31 -18.16
CA PRO A 77 3.85 5.61 -18.39
C PRO A 77 2.91 5.73 -17.18
N THR A 78 1.67 6.15 -17.41
CA THR A 78 0.73 6.53 -16.34
C THR A 78 0.50 5.43 -15.31
N GLY A 79 0.40 4.16 -15.74
CA GLY A 79 0.24 3.02 -14.84
C GLY A 79 1.42 2.86 -13.88
N TYR A 80 2.65 2.97 -14.42
CA TYR A 80 3.88 2.93 -13.63
C TYR A 80 3.96 4.12 -12.67
N ALA A 81 3.72 5.34 -13.15
CA ALA A 81 3.76 6.55 -12.32
C ALA A 81 2.72 6.50 -11.17
N LEU A 82 1.53 5.95 -11.42
CA LEU A 82 0.50 5.76 -10.41
C LEU A 82 0.96 4.81 -9.31
N ILE A 83 1.47 3.64 -9.69
CA ILE A 83 1.95 2.63 -8.73
C ILE A 83 3.15 3.17 -7.96
N LYS A 84 4.13 3.78 -8.63
CA LYS A 84 5.28 4.43 -7.99
C LYS A 84 4.82 5.36 -6.87
N ARG A 85 3.86 6.24 -7.13
CA ARG A 85 3.33 7.19 -6.14
C ARG A 85 2.58 6.53 -4.99
N LEU A 86 1.85 5.45 -5.25
CA LEU A 86 1.15 4.70 -4.21
C LEU A 86 2.13 3.90 -3.34
N GLU A 87 3.15 3.33 -3.96
CA GLU A 87 4.16 2.51 -3.30
C GLU A 87 5.10 3.36 -2.42
N CYS A 88 5.46 4.56 -2.85
CA CYS A 88 6.34 5.50 -2.14
C CYS A 88 5.65 6.29 -1.00
N ARG A 89 4.42 5.93 -0.63
CA ARG A 89 3.77 6.54 0.54
C ARG A 89 4.42 6.03 1.82
N LEU A 90 4.53 6.91 2.82
CA LEU A 90 5.13 6.55 4.12
C LEU A 90 4.42 5.37 4.80
N ASP A 91 3.07 5.35 4.82
CA ASP A 91 2.35 4.21 5.40
C ASP A 91 2.60 2.88 4.68
N ASN A 92 2.77 2.93 3.35
CA ASN A 92 3.07 1.75 2.58
C ASN A 92 4.53 1.28 2.77
N LEU A 93 5.51 2.19 2.74
CA LEU A 93 6.90 1.82 2.96
C LEU A 93 7.17 1.29 4.37
N VAL A 94 6.51 1.83 5.40
CA VAL A 94 6.57 1.27 6.77
C VAL A 94 6.04 -0.16 6.81
N TYR A 95 5.01 -0.48 6.03
CA TYR A 95 4.53 -1.86 5.87
C TYR A 95 5.55 -2.73 5.11
N ARG A 96 6.13 -2.24 4.01
CA ARG A 96 7.12 -2.97 3.20
C ARG A 96 8.43 -3.24 3.93
N LEU A 97 8.88 -2.32 4.78
CA LEU A 97 10.03 -2.51 5.68
C LEU A 97 9.77 -3.55 6.78
N GLY A 98 8.53 -3.99 6.93
CA GLY A 98 8.15 -4.99 7.94
C GLY A 98 8.03 -4.44 9.35
N LEU A 99 8.02 -3.10 9.54
CA LEU A 99 7.77 -2.47 10.84
C LEU A 99 6.33 -2.70 11.34
N SER A 100 5.44 -3.16 10.47
CA SER A 100 4.05 -3.45 10.78
C SER A 100 3.55 -4.68 10.02
N SER A 101 2.54 -5.34 10.59
CA SER A 101 1.92 -6.54 10.01
C SER A 101 0.89 -6.22 8.91
N SER A 102 0.42 -4.97 8.83
CA SER A 102 -0.55 -4.53 7.82
C SER A 102 -0.48 -3.03 7.58
N ILE A 103 -0.88 -2.60 6.38
CA ILE A 103 -0.94 -1.18 6.00
C ILE A 103 -1.80 -0.35 6.97
N ALA A 104 -2.88 -0.93 7.52
CA ALA A 104 -3.71 -0.24 8.51
C ALA A 104 -2.96 0.02 9.83
N GLN A 105 -2.14 -0.94 10.27
CA GLN A 105 -1.28 -0.78 11.44
C GLN A 105 -0.16 0.22 11.14
N ALA A 106 0.50 0.12 9.98
CA ALA A 106 1.50 1.08 9.51
C ALA A 106 0.98 2.52 9.57
N ARG A 107 -0.23 2.73 9.02
CA ARG A 107 -0.91 4.02 9.04
C ARG A 107 -1.16 4.51 10.46
N GLN A 108 -1.56 3.63 11.37
CA GLN A 108 -1.76 3.98 12.78
C GLN A 108 -0.44 4.39 13.44
N MET A 109 0.65 3.65 13.17
CA MET A 109 1.98 3.97 13.68
C MET A 109 2.46 5.34 13.21
N VAL A 110 2.26 5.65 11.93
CA VAL A 110 2.58 6.98 11.37
C VAL A 110 1.74 8.05 12.06
N VAL A 111 0.41 7.94 12.09
CA VAL A 111 -0.48 8.96 12.70
C VAL A 111 -0.18 9.18 14.18
N HIS A 112 0.24 8.14 14.91
CA HIS A 112 0.60 8.25 16.32
C HIS A 112 2.02 8.81 16.54
N GLY A 113 2.78 9.06 15.47
CA GLY A 113 4.10 9.67 15.55
C GLY A 113 5.20 8.71 16.00
N HIS A 114 5.06 7.41 15.71
CA HIS A 114 6.09 6.41 16.00
C HIS A 114 7.19 6.36 14.93
N ILE A 115 6.94 6.94 13.76
CA ILE A 115 7.85 6.92 12.61
C ILE A 115 8.58 8.25 12.48
N LEU A 116 9.88 8.17 12.22
CA LEU A 116 10.75 9.28 11.86
C LEU A 116 11.17 9.14 10.40
N VAL A 117 11.27 10.25 9.69
CA VAL A 117 11.89 10.35 8.36
C VAL A 117 13.04 11.32 8.47
N ASN A 118 14.27 10.88 8.19
CA ASN A 118 15.50 11.66 8.38
C ASN A 118 15.56 12.30 9.79
N ASP A 119 15.32 11.47 10.81
CA ASP A 119 15.25 11.82 12.24
C ASP A 119 14.15 12.83 12.66
N LYS A 120 13.31 13.26 11.73
CA LYS A 120 12.18 14.15 12.01
C LYS A 120 10.89 13.35 12.12
N LYS A 121 10.08 13.67 13.12
CA LYS A 121 8.75 13.06 13.27
C LYS A 121 7.86 13.45 12.07
N VAL A 122 7.34 12.44 11.38
CA VAL A 122 6.34 12.60 10.32
C VAL A 122 5.11 11.78 10.66
N ASP A 123 3.97 12.44 10.82
CA ASP A 123 2.69 11.82 11.20
C ASP A 123 1.64 11.83 10.06
N ILE A 124 2.10 12.07 8.83
CA ILE A 124 1.29 12.11 7.62
C ILE A 124 1.47 10.81 6.83
N PRO A 125 0.48 9.89 6.81
CA PRO A 125 0.59 8.62 6.09
C PRO A 125 0.84 8.75 4.60
N SER A 126 0.30 9.81 4.00
CA SER A 126 0.43 10.10 2.56
C SER A 126 1.67 10.91 2.20
N TYR A 127 2.61 11.07 3.14
CA TYR A 127 3.91 11.65 2.87
C TYR A 127 4.60 10.85 1.76
N GLU A 128 5.12 11.54 0.75
CA GLU A 128 5.81 10.95 -0.39
C GLU A 128 7.29 10.87 -0.04
N VAL A 129 7.78 9.64 0.11
CA VAL A 129 9.16 9.34 0.46
C VAL A 129 10.01 9.37 -0.79
N ASN A 130 11.15 10.05 -0.73
CA ASN A 130 12.10 10.17 -1.82
C ASN A 130 13.24 9.19 -1.68
N ILE A 131 13.97 8.99 -2.78
CA ILE A 131 15.19 8.19 -2.78
C ILE A 131 16.20 8.81 -1.80
N GLY A 132 16.81 7.98 -0.97
CA GLY A 132 17.76 8.38 0.06
C GLY A 132 17.13 8.71 1.41
N ASP A 133 15.81 8.87 1.50
CA ASP A 133 15.14 9.12 2.78
C ASP A 133 15.24 7.89 3.69
N ILE A 134 15.63 8.13 4.94
CA ILE A 134 15.78 7.12 5.99
C ILE A 134 14.51 7.13 6.84
N ILE A 135 13.79 6.01 6.86
CA ILE A 135 12.61 5.77 7.69
C ILE A 135 13.05 4.98 8.92
N SER A 136 12.80 5.48 10.11
CA SER A 136 13.20 4.80 11.36
C SER A 136 12.09 4.78 12.40
N LEU A 137 12.14 3.79 13.30
CA LEU A 137 11.26 3.72 14.45
C LEU A 137 11.82 4.60 15.58
N LYS A 138 10.97 5.47 16.14
CA LYS A 138 11.29 6.32 17.29
C LYS A 138 11.76 5.46 18.47
N GLU A 139 12.81 5.89 19.16
CA GLU A 139 13.43 5.15 20.29
C GLU A 139 12.43 4.65 21.33
N LYS A 140 11.54 5.54 21.82
CA LYS A 140 10.50 5.17 22.80
C LYS A 140 9.57 4.06 22.31
N SER A 141 9.37 3.96 21.00
CA SER A 141 8.53 2.94 20.37
C SER A 141 9.28 1.62 20.14
N ARG A 142 10.62 1.60 20.18
CA ARG A 142 11.42 0.36 20.10
C ARG A 142 11.23 -0.54 21.32
N ASN A 143 10.90 0.04 22.47
CA ASN A 143 10.61 -0.69 23.70
C ASN A 143 9.27 -1.45 23.67
N ASN A 144 8.44 -1.23 22.65
CA ASN A 144 7.20 -1.98 22.50
C ASN A 144 7.50 -3.31 21.80
N ASP A 145 7.36 -4.41 22.54
CA ASP A 145 7.58 -5.78 22.06
C ASP A 145 6.86 -6.06 20.74
N LEU A 146 5.63 -5.55 20.59
CA LEU A 146 4.84 -5.78 19.39
C LEU A 146 5.50 -5.22 18.13
N PHE A 147 6.15 -4.05 18.19
CA PHE A 147 6.83 -3.46 17.04
C PHE A 147 8.18 -4.15 16.78
N ARG A 148 8.90 -4.47 17.84
CA ARG A 148 10.17 -5.18 17.77
C ARG A 148 10.01 -6.58 17.15
N ASP A 149 9.09 -7.37 17.69
CA ASP A 149 8.83 -8.74 17.25
C ASP A 149 8.31 -8.79 15.82
N THR A 150 7.47 -7.82 15.44
CA THR A 150 6.99 -7.70 14.05
C THR A 150 8.15 -7.44 13.11
N PHE A 151 9.09 -6.56 13.47
CA PHE A 151 10.21 -6.22 12.59
C PHE A 151 11.23 -7.37 12.44
N LEU A 152 11.49 -8.10 13.53
CA LEU A 152 12.42 -9.23 13.57
C LEU A 152 11.85 -10.49 12.90
N SER A 153 10.55 -10.77 13.07
CA SER A 153 9.89 -11.90 12.41
C SER A 153 9.76 -11.72 10.89
N ASN A 154 9.82 -10.48 10.40
CA ASN A 154 9.61 -10.13 9.01
C ASN A 154 10.94 -9.96 8.24
N THR A 155 11.95 -10.76 8.58
CA THR A 155 13.29 -10.77 7.95
C THR A 155 13.28 -11.32 6.53
N LEU A 156 12.26 -12.10 6.15
CA LEU A 156 12.16 -12.74 4.84
C LEU A 156 11.54 -11.84 3.75
N ASN A 157 10.84 -10.76 4.11
CA ASN A 157 10.20 -9.84 3.16
C ASN A 157 11.12 -8.67 2.82
N THR A 158 12.20 -8.96 2.10
CA THR A 158 13.14 -7.92 1.64
C THR A 158 12.83 -7.54 0.20
N TYR A 159 12.39 -6.31 -0.01
CA TYR A 159 12.17 -5.74 -1.33
C TYR A 159 13.48 -5.14 -1.87
N PRO A 160 13.88 -5.40 -3.12
CA PRO A 160 15.17 -4.94 -3.66
C PRO A 160 15.37 -3.42 -3.69
N TYR A 161 14.27 -2.66 -3.67
CA TYR A 161 14.30 -1.19 -3.67
C TYR A 161 14.44 -0.58 -2.26
N LEU A 162 14.46 -1.41 -1.21
CA LEU A 162 14.59 -0.99 0.19
C LEU A 162 15.84 -1.59 0.83
N ALA A 163 16.66 -0.74 1.45
CA ALA A 163 17.66 -1.18 2.41
C ALA A 163 16.98 -1.31 3.78
N LYS A 164 17.23 -2.42 4.50
CA LYS A 164 16.74 -2.62 5.86
C LYS A 164 17.94 -2.73 6.80
N ASP A 165 17.95 -1.93 7.85
CA ASP A 165 18.92 -1.98 8.94
C ASP A 165 18.21 -2.54 10.18
N GLN A 166 18.65 -3.72 10.60
CA GLN A 166 17.99 -4.46 11.68
C GLN A 166 18.32 -3.88 13.06
N ASP A 167 19.52 -3.34 13.23
CA ASP A 167 20.03 -2.86 14.51
C ASP A 167 19.35 -1.53 14.87
N ASN A 168 19.17 -0.66 13.87
CA ASN A 168 18.59 0.66 14.06
C ASN A 168 17.08 0.72 13.87
N PHE A 169 16.40 -0.40 13.57
CA PHE A 169 14.98 -0.43 13.21
C PHE A 169 14.65 0.60 12.12
N SER A 170 15.52 0.68 11.11
CA SER A 170 15.45 1.67 10.05
C SER A 170 15.49 1.02 8.67
N GLY A 171 15.14 1.80 7.67
CA GLY A 171 15.30 1.42 6.29
C GLY A 171 15.27 2.61 5.36
N THR A 172 15.91 2.45 4.20
CA THR A 172 16.15 3.52 3.24
C THR A 172 15.58 3.14 1.89
N LEU A 173 14.93 4.10 1.22
CA LEU A 173 14.51 3.92 -0.17
C LEU A 173 15.72 4.12 -1.09
N ILE A 174 16.25 3.04 -1.66
CA ILE A 174 17.45 3.09 -2.51
C ILE A 174 17.11 3.57 -3.93
N ARG A 175 15.96 3.14 -4.44
CA ARG A 175 15.45 3.49 -5.77
C ARG A 175 13.93 3.38 -5.80
N TYR A 176 13.32 3.88 -6.87
CA TYR A 176 11.90 3.63 -7.09
C TYR A 176 11.62 2.16 -7.43
N PRO A 177 10.48 1.63 -6.96
CA PRO A 177 10.07 0.25 -7.22
C PRO A 177 9.72 0.05 -8.68
N LEU A 178 10.16 -1.06 -9.27
CA LEU A 178 9.72 -1.49 -10.58
C LEU A 178 8.30 -2.07 -10.50
N ARG A 179 7.58 -2.05 -11.62
CA ARG A 179 6.21 -2.58 -11.66
C ARG A 179 6.13 -4.05 -11.24
N GLU A 180 7.11 -4.83 -11.65
CA GLU A 180 7.20 -6.28 -11.41
C GLU A 180 7.49 -6.63 -9.94
N GLU A 181 8.11 -5.70 -9.20
CA GLU A 181 8.47 -5.89 -7.78
C GLU A 181 7.26 -5.71 -6.85
N VAL A 182 6.19 -5.07 -7.34
CA VAL A 182 4.97 -4.87 -6.56
C VAL A 182 4.11 -6.13 -6.64
N PRO A 183 3.81 -6.79 -5.50
CA PRO A 183 3.20 -8.12 -5.46
C PRO A 183 1.68 -8.11 -5.72
N ILE A 184 1.17 -7.14 -6.48
CA ILE A 184 -0.24 -7.00 -6.79
C ILE A 184 -0.53 -7.27 -8.27
N GLU A 185 -1.39 -8.26 -8.50
CA GLU A 185 -1.89 -8.65 -9.81
C GLU A 185 -3.10 -7.79 -10.18
N ILE A 186 -2.84 -6.65 -10.83
CA ILE A 186 -3.86 -5.70 -11.29
C ILE A 186 -3.49 -5.20 -12.69
N ASN A 187 -4.52 -4.93 -13.49
CA ASN A 187 -4.35 -4.31 -14.80
C ASN A 187 -4.45 -2.78 -14.69
N ASP A 188 -3.30 -2.11 -14.75
CA ASP A 188 -3.20 -0.66 -14.56
C ASP A 188 -3.85 0.12 -15.71
N SER A 189 -3.81 -0.42 -16.93
CA SER A 189 -4.40 0.21 -18.11
C SER A 189 -5.91 0.41 -17.94
N LEU A 190 -6.61 -0.56 -17.37
CA LEU A 190 -8.05 -0.46 -17.10
C LEU A 190 -8.39 0.64 -16.08
N ILE A 191 -7.47 0.93 -15.16
CA ILE A 191 -7.62 2.02 -14.19
C ILE A 191 -7.43 3.37 -14.89
N VAL A 192 -6.42 3.49 -15.76
CA VAL A 192 -6.19 4.70 -16.54
C VAL A 192 -7.39 4.98 -17.43
N GLU A 193 -7.87 3.99 -18.19
CA GLU A 193 -9.07 4.10 -19.03
C GLU A 193 -10.32 4.53 -18.25
N PHE A 194 -10.49 4.06 -17.00
CA PHE A 194 -11.59 4.48 -16.15
C PHE A 194 -11.60 5.99 -15.92
N TYR A 195 -10.42 6.57 -15.66
CA TYR A 195 -10.27 7.99 -15.36
C TYR A 195 -10.14 8.88 -16.58
N SER A 196 -9.74 8.34 -17.74
CA SER A 196 -9.75 9.06 -19.01
C SER A 196 -11.16 9.32 -19.56
N LYS A 197 -12.15 8.54 -19.12
CA LYS A 197 -13.57 8.70 -19.51
C LYS A 197 -14.34 9.70 -18.62
N LEU A 198 -13.71 10.17 -17.55
CA LEU A 198 -14.28 11.01 -16.49
C LEU A 198 -13.89 12.47 -16.69
#